data_AF-A0A948IPH8-F1
#
_entry.id   AF-A0A948IPH8-F1
#
_cell.length_a   1.000
_cell.length_b   1.000
_cell.length_c   1.000
_cell.angle_alpha   90.00
_cell.angle_beta   90.00
_cell.angle_gamma   90.00
#
_symmetry.space_group_name_H-M   'P 1'
#
loop_
_entity.id
_entity.type
_entity.pdbx_description
1 polymer ?
#
loop_
_entity_poly.entity_id
_entity_poly.type
_entity_poly.pdbx_seq_one_letter_code
_entity_poly.pdbx_strand_id
1 'polypeptide(L)'
;MALTRKVLPIFEGTGNVRFAGYDGPAQYKISGDPSTLREGHTRLRGAVSLTAELAEQAFRAGEGVLVLDEGASFRIVMLGHTAGGSEVFVELRV
;
A
#
# COMPACT_ATOMS: atom_id res chain seq x y z
N MET A 1 12.95 28.85 10.21
CA MET A 1 13.27 28.13 8.95
C MET A 1 12.22 27.06 8.75
N ALA A 2 11.34 27.22 7.76
CA ALA A 2 10.36 26.20 7.42
C ALA A 2 11.07 25.09 6.65
N LEU A 3 11.12 23.89 7.23
CA LEU A 3 11.53 22.69 6.49
C LEU A 3 10.41 22.39 5.48
N THR A 4 10.54 22.91 4.26
CA THR A 4 9.64 22.55 3.17
C THR A 4 9.82 21.05 2.90
N ARG A 5 8.96 20.24 3.51
CA ARG A 5 8.93 18.79 3.28
C ARG A 5 8.62 18.60 1.81
N LYS A 6 9.61 18.15 1.02
CA LYS A 6 9.43 17.84 -0.39
C LYS A 6 8.27 16.85 -0.50
N VAL A 7 7.17 17.28 -1.10
CA VAL A 7 6.02 16.41 -1.35
C VAL A 7 6.49 15.38 -2.38
N LEU A 8 6.47 14.11 -2.01
CA LEU A 8 6.78 13.03 -2.93
C LEU A 8 5.64 12.91 -3.95
N PRO A 9 5.94 12.59 -5.21
CA PRO A 9 4.90 12.32 -6.20
C PRO A 9 3.99 11.18 -5.73
N ILE A 10 2.71 11.25 -6.06
CA ILE A 10 1.75 10.17 -5.78
C ILE A 10 1.64 9.33 -7.04
N PHE A 11 1.93 8.04 -6.92
CA PHE A 11 1.72 7.02 -7.95
C PHE A 11 0.47 6.25 -7.61
N GLU A 12 -0.55 6.36 -8.45
CA GLU A 12 -1.81 5.67 -8.29
C GLU A 12 -2.06 4.72 -9.45
N GLY A 13 -2.84 3.67 -9.19
CA GLY A 13 -3.12 2.64 -10.18
C GLY A 13 -3.97 1.53 -9.61
N THR A 14 -4.13 0.49 -10.41
CA THR A 14 -4.79 -0.75 -10.01
C THR A 14 -3.73 -1.85 -9.86
N GLY A 15 -3.99 -2.76 -8.94
CA GLY A 15 -3.18 -3.93 -8.75
C GLY A 15 -3.99 -5.02 -8.06
N ASN A 16 -3.30 -6.05 -7.62
CA ASN A 16 -3.87 -7.19 -6.95
C ASN A 16 -3.25 -7.31 -5.55
N VAL A 17 -4.09 -7.35 -4.51
CA VAL A 17 -3.65 -7.45 -3.13
C VAL A 17 -3.94 -8.83 -2.56
N ARG A 18 -2.98 -9.34 -1.78
CA ARG A 18 -3.05 -10.64 -1.12
C ARG A 18 -2.80 -10.51 0.37
N PHE A 19 -3.72 -11.01 1.17
CA PHE A 19 -3.58 -11.06 2.64
C PHE A 19 -4.54 -12.11 3.20
N ALA A 20 -4.15 -12.84 4.25
CA ALA A 20 -5.03 -13.77 4.99
C ALA A 20 -5.94 -14.68 4.12
N GLY A 21 -5.45 -15.15 2.96
CA GLY A 21 -6.22 -15.99 2.03
C GLY A 21 -7.11 -15.25 1.02
N TYR A 22 -7.27 -13.92 1.16
CA TYR A 22 -7.82 -13.06 0.12
C TYR A 22 -6.79 -12.84 -0.99
N ASP A 23 -7.24 -12.89 -2.24
CA ASP A 23 -6.49 -12.56 -3.45
C ASP A 23 -7.45 -11.83 -4.40
N GLY A 24 -7.27 -10.52 -4.59
CA GLY A 24 -8.20 -9.74 -5.38
C GLY A 24 -7.77 -8.32 -5.72
N PRO A 25 -8.45 -7.68 -6.68
CA PRO A 25 -8.06 -6.38 -7.20
C PRO A 25 -8.25 -5.28 -6.16
N ALA A 26 -7.34 -4.30 -6.18
CA ALA A 26 -7.41 -3.12 -5.34
C ALA A 26 -6.81 -1.92 -6.06
N GLN A 27 -7.32 -0.72 -5.76
CA GLN A 27 -6.67 0.52 -6.17
C GLN A 27 -5.59 0.87 -5.16
N TYR A 28 -4.47 1.43 -5.61
CA TYR A 28 -3.39 1.88 -4.73
C TYR A 28 -3.06 3.35 -4.96
N LYS A 29 -2.49 3.97 -3.92
CA LYS A 29 -1.82 5.27 -3.96
C LYS A 29 -0.52 5.18 -3.20
N ILE A 30 0.61 5.35 -3.86
CA ILE A 30 1.95 5.24 -3.27
C ILE A 30 2.62 6.61 -3.30
N SER A 31 3.12 7.06 -2.15
CA SER A 31 3.92 8.28 -2.05
C SER A 31 5.39 7.96 -2.36
N GLY A 32 5.84 8.39 -3.53
CA GLY A 32 7.16 8.08 -4.11
C GLY A 32 7.04 7.06 -5.25
N ASP A 33 8.10 6.97 -6.05
CA ASP A 33 8.14 6.08 -7.22
C ASP A 33 8.46 4.62 -6.81
N PRO A 34 7.51 3.67 -6.94
CA PRO A 34 7.73 2.28 -6.57
C PRO A 34 8.82 1.59 -7.41
N SER A 35 9.07 2.03 -8.65
CA SER A 35 10.13 1.47 -9.51
C SER A 35 11.54 1.75 -8.98
N THR A 36 11.68 2.75 -8.10
CA THR A 36 12.95 3.12 -7.46
C THR A 36 13.18 2.38 -6.14
N LEU A 37 12.17 1.65 -5.63
CA LEU A 37 12.30 0.89 -4.39
C LEU A 37 13.28 -0.27 -4.59
N ARG A 38 14.19 -0.45 -3.63
CA ARG A 38 15.22 -1.48 -3.62
C ARG A 38 15.25 -2.14 -2.25
N GLU A 39 15.78 -3.36 -2.18
CA GLU A 39 16.03 -4.04 -0.91
C GLU A 39 16.90 -3.15 0.00
N GLY A 40 16.44 -2.91 1.23
CA GLY A 40 17.13 -2.04 2.18
C GLY A 40 16.19 -1.36 3.17
N HIS A 41 16.68 -0.29 3.82
CA HIS A 41 15.90 0.46 4.82
C HIS A 41 14.86 1.41 4.22
N THR A 42 14.90 1.64 2.90
CA THR A 42 13.96 2.52 2.21
C THR A 42 12.58 1.88 2.17
N ARG A 43 11.58 2.65 2.62
CA ARG A 43 10.17 2.25 2.65
C ARG A 43 9.36 3.32 1.97
N LEU A 44 8.43 2.92 1.11
CA LEU A 44 7.42 3.84 0.59
C LEU A 44 6.15 3.70 1.42
N ARG A 45 5.42 4.80 1.56
CA ARG A 45 4.11 4.79 2.20
C ARG A 45 3.05 4.83 1.13
N GLY A 46 1.93 4.18 1.38
CA GLY A 46 0.80 4.24 0.48
C GLY A 46 -0.52 3.97 1.17
N ALA A 47 -1.56 3.88 0.37
CA ALA A 47 -2.87 3.42 0.74
C ALA A 47 -3.37 2.43 -0.32
N VAL A 48 -4.15 1.45 0.12
CA VAL A 48 -4.87 0.51 -0.73
C VAL A 48 -6.36 0.70 -0.47
N SER A 49 -7.16 0.81 -1.53
CA SER A 49 -8.61 0.94 -1.45
C SER A 49 -9.29 -0.41 -1.71
N LEU A 50 -10.07 -0.85 -0.74
CA LEU A 50 -10.81 -2.11 -0.64
C LEU A 50 -12.25 -1.84 -0.17
N THR A 51 -13.12 -2.85 -0.11
CA THR A 51 -14.39 -2.69 0.64
C THR A 51 -14.09 -2.50 2.14
N ALA A 52 -15.03 -1.94 2.90
CA ALA A 52 -14.81 -1.68 4.32
C ALA A 52 -14.51 -2.96 5.13
N GLU A 53 -15.18 -4.06 4.77
CA GLU A 53 -14.97 -5.37 5.40
C GLU A 53 -13.58 -5.92 5.09
N LEU A 54 -13.13 -5.77 3.83
CA LEU A 54 -11.81 -6.19 3.39
C LEU A 54 -10.70 -5.30 3.97
N ALA A 55 -10.95 -4.00 4.14
CA ALA A 55 -10.01 -3.09 4.78
C ALA A 55 -9.77 -3.47 6.24
N GLU A 56 -10.83 -3.83 6.97
CA GLU A 56 -10.73 -4.36 8.33
C GLU A 56 -9.96 -5.68 8.37
N GLN A 57 -10.27 -6.62 7.48
CA GLN A 57 -9.58 -7.91 7.40
C GLN A 57 -8.10 -7.75 7.05
N ALA A 58 -7.78 -6.89 6.08
CA ALA A 58 -6.41 -6.57 5.70
C ALA A 58 -5.63 -6.03 6.90
N PHE A 59 -6.19 -5.04 7.61
CA PHE A 59 -5.54 -4.48 8.80
C PHE A 59 -5.30 -5.54 9.88
N ARG A 60 -6.28 -6.42 10.14
CA ARG A 60 -6.14 -7.54 11.09
C ARG A 60 -5.08 -8.55 10.65
N ALA A 61 -4.88 -8.75 9.35
CA ALA A 61 -3.83 -9.61 8.82
C ALA A 61 -2.42 -9.04 9.09
N GLY A 62 -2.29 -7.71 9.19
CA GLY A 62 -1.05 -7.00 9.52
C GLY A 62 -0.02 -6.90 8.40
N GLU A 63 0.02 -7.90 7.50
CA GLU A 63 0.87 -7.92 6.33
C GLU A 63 0.20 -8.56 5.10
N GLY A 64 0.76 -8.28 3.94
CA GLY A 64 0.29 -8.82 2.67
C GLY A 64 1.27 -8.59 1.53
N VAL A 65 0.79 -8.82 0.31
CA VAL A 65 1.52 -8.56 -0.92
C VAL A 65 0.65 -7.71 -1.83
N LEU A 66 1.23 -6.64 -2.39
CA LEU A 66 0.64 -5.85 -3.47
C LEU A 66 1.38 -6.18 -4.76
N VAL A 67 0.66 -6.62 -5.77
CA VAL A 67 1.16 -6.82 -7.13
C VAL A 67 0.60 -5.72 -8.00
N LEU A 68 1.43 -4.86 -8.56
CA LEU A 68 0.99 -3.82 -9.49
C LEU A 68 0.63 -4.46 -10.84
N ASP A 69 -0.20 -3.79 -11.64
CA ASP A 69 -0.58 -4.27 -12.98
C ASP A 69 0.63 -4.51 -13.90
N GLU A 70 1.73 -3.79 -13.68
CA GLU A 70 3.01 -3.96 -14.39
C GLU A 70 3.78 -5.23 -13.97
N GLY A 71 3.25 -6.01 -13.02
CA GLY A 71 3.83 -7.26 -12.52
C GLY A 71 4.80 -7.10 -11.35
N ALA A 72 5.12 -5.86 -10.95
CA ALA A 72 5.96 -5.60 -9.79
C ALA A 72 5.26 -6.04 -8.50
N SER A 73 5.93 -6.83 -7.66
CA SER A 73 5.39 -7.32 -6.41
C SER A 73 6.12 -6.71 -5.22
N PHE A 74 5.36 -6.20 -4.26
CA PHE A 74 5.85 -5.56 -3.04
C PHE A 74 5.21 -6.21 -1.83
N ARG A 75 6.00 -6.46 -0.79
CA ARG A 75 5.46 -6.79 0.53
C ARG A 75 4.90 -5.51 1.13
N ILE A 76 3.69 -5.61 1.67
CA ILE A 76 3.03 -4.50 2.34
C ILE A 76 2.81 -4.82 3.81
N VAL A 77 3.05 -3.83 4.66
CA VAL A 77 2.71 -3.87 6.09
C VAL A 77 1.56 -2.90 6.31
N MET A 78 0.50 -3.38 6.93
CA MET A 78 -0.70 -2.58 7.18
C MET A 78 -0.46 -1.71 8.42
N LEU A 79 -0.53 -0.39 8.26
CA LEU A 79 -0.25 0.58 9.32
C LEU A 79 -1.51 1.04 10.05
N GLY A 80 -2.65 1.04 9.35
CA GLY A 80 -3.92 1.51 9.87
C GLY A 80 -5.01 1.46 8.80
N HIS A 81 -6.25 1.60 9.22
CA HIS A 81 -7.38 1.78 8.33
C HIS A 81 -8.31 2.86 8.87
N THR A 82 -9.23 3.34 8.03
CA THR A 82 -10.34 4.16 8.50
C THR A 82 -11.51 3.24 8.88
N ALA A 83 -12.01 3.32 10.12
CA ALA A 83 -13.16 2.52 10.55
C ALA A 83 -14.41 2.86 9.70
N GLY A 84 -15.03 1.85 9.09
CA GLY A 84 -16.12 2.02 8.12
C GLY A 84 -15.69 2.62 6.77
N GLY A 85 -14.39 2.83 6.56
CA GLY A 85 -13.82 3.35 5.32
C GLY A 85 -13.23 2.23 4.45
N SER A 86 -12.97 2.58 3.19
CA SER A 86 -12.40 1.69 2.18
C SER A 86 -10.87 1.69 2.14
N GLU A 87 -10.20 2.52 2.92
CA GLU A 87 -8.74 2.71 2.81
C GLU A 87 -7.96 2.03 3.94
N VAL A 88 -6.91 1.32 3.54
CA VAL A 88 -5.87 0.78 4.41
C VAL A 88 -4.56 1.48 4.10
N PHE A 89 -3.97 2.15 5.09
CA PHE A 89 -2.65 2.75 4.99
C PHE A 89 -1.58 1.68 5.12
N VAL A 90 -0.60 1.69 4.23
CA VAL A 90 0.41 0.65 4.12
C VAL A 90 1.82 1.21 4.02
N GLU A 91 2.78 0.38 4.39
CA GLU A 91 4.19 0.56 4.08
C GLU A 91 4.64 -0.51 3.09
N LEU A 92 5.31 -0.10 2.01
CA LEU A 92 5.82 -0.98 0.96
C LEU A 92 7.31 -1.26 1.20
N ARG A 93 7.70 -2.52 1.01
CA ARG A 93 9.09 -3.00 0.98
C ARG A 93 9.27 -4.05 -0.12
N VAL A 94 10.48 -4.15 -0.65
CA VAL A 94 10.92 -5.27 -1.51
C VAL A 94 11.27 -6.45 -0.61
#